data_AF-A0A0Q9KBJ5-F1
#
_entry.id   AF-A0A0Q9KBJ5-F1
#
_cell.length_a   1.000
_cell.length_b   1.000
_cell.length_c   1.000
_cell.angle_alpha   90.00
_cell.angle_beta   90.00
_cell.angle_gamma   90.00
#
_symmetry.space_group_name_H-M   'P 1'
#
loop_
_entity.id
_entity.type
_entity.pdbx_description
1 polymer ?
#
loop_
_entity_poly.entity_id
_entity_poly.type
_entity_poly.pdbx_seq_one_letter_code
_entity_poly.pdbx_strand_id
1 'polypeptide(L)' 'MKVEVGMLEGERVQLVPLQREHTEDLYRAIDSNEIWTYLPSRMETFDVEEALDSWEQGGCRG' A
#
# COMPACT_ATOMS: atom_id res chain seq x y z
N MET A 1 -10.05 15.75 12.21
CA MET A 1 -9.46 14.60 12.94
C MET A 1 -8.11 14.33 12.30
N LYS A 2 -7.00 14.45 13.03
CA LYS A 2 -5.69 14.04 12.53
C LYS A 2 -5.52 12.57 12.88
N VAL A 3 -5.31 11.73 11.87
CA VAL A 3 -4.96 10.32 12.06
C VAL A 3 -3.43 10.29 12.13
N GLU A 4 -2.89 9.83 13.26
CA GLU A 4 -1.45 9.58 13.36
C GLU A 4 -1.14 8.29 12.60
N VAL A 5 -0.21 8.36 11.65
CA VAL A 5 0.22 7.20 10.87
C VAL A 5 1.15 6.39 11.76
N GLY A 6 0.57 5.42 12.44
CA GLY A 6 1.25 4.53 13.37
C GLY A 6 1.22 3.08 12.92
N MET A 7 2.10 2.30 13.52
CA MET A 7 2.07 0.85 13.42
C MET A 7 0.81 0.30 14.10
N LEU A 8 0.11 -0.60 13.42
CA LEU A 8 -1.08 -1.27 13.97
C LEU A 8 -0.74 -2.72 14.24
N GLU A 9 -0.90 -3.15 15.49
CA GLU A 9 -0.70 -4.54 15.90
C GLU A 9 -2.03 -5.27 15.99
N GLY A 10 -2.12 -6.42 15.32
CA GLY A 10 -3.18 -7.41 15.48
C GLY A 10 -2.63 -8.68 16.11
N GLU A 11 -3.51 -9.65 16.38
CA GLU A 11 -3.11 -10.91 17.03
C GLU A 11 -2.12 -11.75 16.19
N ARG A 12 -2.16 -11.60 14.85
CA ARG A 12 -1.37 -12.43 13.91
C ARG A 12 -0.55 -11.63 12.92
N VAL A 13 -0.80 -10.33 12.81
CA VAL A 13 -0.21 -9.48 11.78
C VAL A 13 0.04 -8.10 12.34
N GLN A 14 1.01 -7.43 11.74
CA GLN A 14 1.39 -6.07 12.05
C GLN A 14 1.32 -5.28 10.75
N LEU A 15 0.63 -4.14 10.79
CA LEU A 15 0.61 -3.19 9.68
C LEU A 15 1.61 -2.09 10.01
N VAL A 16 2.62 -1.96 9.15
CA VAL A 16 3.61 -0.89 9.22
C VAL A 16 3.27 0.18 8.20
N PRO A 17 3.59 1.47 8.48
CA PRO A 17 3.46 2.52 7.49
C PRO A 17 4.22 2.16 6.20
N LEU A 18 3.62 2.48 5.06
CA LEU A 18 4.29 2.29 3.77
C LEU A 18 5.53 3.18 3.72
N GLN A 19 6.66 2.60 3.31
CA GLN A 19 7.94 3.27 3.20
C GLN A 19 8.59 2.86 1.87
N ARG A 20 9.50 3.69 1.36
CA ARG A 20 10.17 3.46 0.06
C ARG A 20 10.88 2.12 0.00
N GLU A 21 11.44 1.65 1.12
CA GLU A 21 12.10 0.35 1.21
C GLU A 21 11.18 -0.85 0.95
N HIS A 22 9.86 -0.71 1.14
CA HIS A 22 8.89 -1.77 0.86
C HIS A 22 8.52 -1.89 -0.63
N THR A 23 8.93 -0.94 -1.47
CA THR A 23 8.53 -0.83 -2.88
C THR A 23 8.84 -2.08 -3.69
N GLU A 24 10.07 -2.58 -3.57
CA GLU A 24 10.55 -3.67 -4.40
C GLU A 24 9.80 -4.97 -4.11
N ASP A 25 9.59 -5.28 -2.83
CA ASP A 25 8.88 -6.50 -2.42
C ASP A 25 7.40 -6.44 -2.78
N LEU A 26 6.76 -5.26 -2.66
CA LEU A 26 5.40 -5.05 -3.11
C LEU A 26 5.27 -5.19 -4.63
N TYR A 27 6.22 -4.65 -5.40
CA TYR A 27 6.23 -4.82 -6.85
C TYR A 27 6.37 -6.30 -7.24
N ARG A 28 7.23 -7.06 -6.58
CA ARG A 28 7.35 -8.51 -6.84
C ARG A 28 6.07 -9.27 -6.49
N ALA A 29 5.34 -8.84 -5.47
CA ALA A 29 4.09 -9.49 -5.08
C ALA A 29 3.00 -9.37 -6.16
N ILE A 30 2.95 -8.27 -6.92
CA ILE A 30 1.91 -8.05 -7.94
C ILE A 30 1.91 -9.09 -9.06
N ASP A 31 3.00 -9.82 -9.24
CA ASP A 31 3.09 -10.87 -10.27
C ASP A 31 2.28 -12.13 -9.92
N SER A 32 1.83 -12.26 -8.67
CA SER A 32 0.90 -13.33 -8.28
C SER A 32 -0.52 -13.02 -8.78
N ASN A 33 -1.00 -13.83 -9.73
CA ASN A 33 -2.36 -13.72 -10.27
C ASN A 33 -3.46 -13.86 -9.19
N GLU A 34 -3.19 -14.60 -8.10
CA GLU A 34 -4.16 -14.80 -7.02
C GLU A 34 -4.54 -13.49 -6.32
N ILE A 35 -3.62 -12.54 -6.24
CA ILE A 35 -3.84 -11.21 -5.63
C ILE A 35 -4.93 -10.43 -6.38
N TRP A 36 -5.00 -10.60 -7.69
CA TRP A 36 -5.88 -9.83 -8.57
C TRP A 36 -7.27 -10.46 -8.74
N THR A 37 -7.50 -11.65 -8.21
CA THR A 37 -8.74 -12.43 -8.39
C THR A 37 -10.02 -11.61 -8.14
N TYR A 38 -9.97 -10.70 -7.17
CA TYR A 38 -11.11 -9.88 -6.74
C TYR A 38 -10.89 -8.38 -6.91
N LEU A 39 -9.78 -7.98 -7.54
CA LEU A 39 -9.48 -6.58 -7.79
C LEU A 39 -9.93 -6.19 -9.21
N PRO A 40 -10.45 -4.96 -9.41
CA PRO A 40 -11.05 -4.55 -10.67
C PRO A 40 -10.05 -4.45 -11.84
N SER A 41 -8.76 -4.35 -11.55
CA SER A 41 -7.70 -4.24 -12.55
C SER A 41 -6.37 -4.64 -11.94
N ARG A 42 -5.48 -5.23 -12.75
CA ARG A 42 -4.08 -5.44 -12.39
C ARG A 42 -3.32 -4.12 -12.42
N MET A 43 -2.45 -3.93 -11.44
CA MET A 43 -1.52 -2.81 -11.42
C MET A 43 -0.39 -3.10 -12.41
N GLU A 44 -0.30 -2.31 -13.48
CA GLU A 44 0.72 -2.46 -14.52
C GLU A 44 2.00 -1.67 -14.22
N THR A 45 1.88 -0.62 -13.40
CA THR A 45 2.97 0.21 -12.93
C THR A 45 2.76 0.51 -11.44
N PHE A 46 3.75 0.25 -10.60
CA PHE A 46 3.73 0.62 -9.20
C PHE A 46 4.66 1.80 -8.99
N ASP A 47 4.12 3.02 -9.06
CA ASP A 47 4.86 4.22 -8.68
C ASP A 47 4.64 4.48 -7.19
N VAL A 48 5.62 4.06 -6.39
CA VAL A 48 5.56 4.22 -4.94
C VAL A 48 5.77 5.66 -4.52
N GLU A 49 6.46 6.47 -5.32
CA GLU A 49 6.60 7.89 -5.02
C GLU A 49 5.25 8.59 -5.17
N GLU A 50 4.52 8.33 -6.26
CA GLU A 50 3.15 8.85 -6.44
C GLU A 50 2.20 8.36 -5.34
N ALA A 51 2.29 7.07 -4.97
CA ALA A 51 1.50 6.53 -3.88
C ALA A 51 1.82 7.28 -2.58
N LEU A 52 3.08 7.28 -2.14
CA LEU A 52 3.52 7.92 -0.88
C LEU A 52 3.12 9.40 -0.83
N ASP A 53 3.30 10.13 -1.93
CA ASP A 53 2.93 11.55 -2.04
C ASP A 53 1.41 11.75 -1.87
N SER A 54 0.59 10.82 -2.37
CA SER A 54 -0.88 10.83 -2.22
C SER A 54 -1.32 10.52 -0.78
N TRP A 55 -0.63 9.60 -0.11
CA TRP A 55 -0.89 9.27 1.30
C TRP A 55 -0.46 10.43 2.24
N GLU A 56 0.65 11.11 1.95
CA GLU A 56 1.10 12.30 2.69
C GLU A 56 0.18 13.51 2.52
N GLN A 57 -0.49 13.62 1.37
CA GLN A 57 -1.42 14.71 1.06
C GLN A 57 -2.86 14.48 1.55
N GLY A 58 -3.10 13.42 2.33
CA GLY A 58 -4.41 13.17 2.96
C GLY A 58 -5.41 12.44 2.07
N GLY A 59 -4.96 11.36 1.41
CA GLY A 59 -5.74 10.52 0.51
C GLY A 59 -6.90 9.76 1.15
N CYS A 60 -7.97 10.48 1.51
CA CYS A 60 -9.35 9.99 1.46
C CYS A 60 -10.14 10.99 0.61
N ARG A 61 -10.23 10.76 -0.70
CA ARG A 61 -11.23 11.41 -1.55
C ARG A 61 -12.12 10.34 -2.16
N GLY A 62 -13.37 10.30 -1.67
CA GLY A 62 -14.54 9.78 -2.37
C GLY A 62 -14.77 8.29 -2.23
#